data_AF-A0A150H109-F1
#
_entry.id   AF-A0A150H109-F1
#
_cell.length_a   1.000
_cell.length_b   1.000
_cell.length_c   1.000
_cell.angle_alpha   90.00
_cell.angle_beta   90.00
_cell.angle_gamma   90.00
#
_symmetry.space_group_name_H-M   'P 1'
#
loop_
_entity.id
_entity.type
_entity.pdbx_description
1 polymer ?
#
loop_
_entity_poly.entity_id
_entity_poly.type
_entity_poly.pdbx_seq_one_letter_code
_entity_poly.pdbx_strand_id
1 'polypeptide(L)'
;MATVPLLRCCLHTDSLHIVTGRKLQPGADAAADALLEGARRGDYPLYVLFPGPGAEDLGSLAEGPEHVARLTVATARRSVAAPAYLLLVIDGTWRQAKEMYRASSPLPAVNSQVGYVTTYEAAARALALLERDPSLAPTLLAPLRLLTRLQVCNSP
;
A
#
# COMPACT_ATOMS: atom_id res chain seq x y z
N MET A 1 -0.75 13.68 -11.17
CA MET A 1 -0.71 13.70 -9.70
C MET A 1 0.66 13.27 -9.22
N ALA A 2 1.16 13.81 -8.11
CA ALA A 2 2.48 13.53 -7.57
C ALA A 2 2.42 12.55 -6.38
N THR A 3 2.02 11.29 -6.61
CA THR A 3 1.91 10.27 -5.56
C THR A 3 3.25 10.01 -4.87
N VAL A 4 4.28 9.68 -5.65
CA VAL A 4 5.60 9.32 -5.13
C VAL A 4 6.27 10.46 -4.34
N PRO A 5 6.31 11.72 -4.84
CA PRO A 5 6.85 12.84 -4.06
C PRO A 5 6.13 13.06 -2.74
N LEU A 6 4.79 12.95 -2.71
CA LEU A 6 4.02 13.11 -1.47
C LEU A 6 4.33 12.02 -0.46
N LEU A 7 4.39 10.75 -0.88
CA LEU A 7 4.77 9.64 0.00
C LEU A 7 6.18 9.82 0.57
N ARG A 8 7.14 10.27 -0.26
CA ARG A 8 8.52 10.56 0.21
C ARG A 8 8.60 11.65 1.27
N CYS A 9 7.70 12.64 1.23
CA CYS A 9 7.66 13.69 2.23
C CYS A 9 6.97 13.27 3.53
N CYS A 10 6.13 12.23 3.48
CA CYS A 10 5.24 11.88 4.60
C CYS A 10 5.64 10.58 5.32
N LEU A 11 6.42 9.70 4.67
CA LEU A 11 6.85 8.42 5.22
C LEU A 11 8.35 8.43 5.50
N HIS A 12 8.76 7.68 6.53
CA HIS A 12 10.18 7.46 6.79
C HIS A 12 10.82 6.72 5.62
N THR A 13 12.08 7.03 5.31
CA THR A 13 12.79 6.43 4.15
C THR A 13 12.87 4.91 4.26
N ASP A 14 13.02 4.39 5.48
CA ASP A 14 13.07 2.93 5.72
C ASP A 14 11.72 2.22 5.57
N SER A 15 10.61 2.97 5.58
CA SER A 15 9.26 2.42 5.42
C SER A 15 8.71 2.50 3.98
N LEU A 16 9.45 3.11 3.07
CA LEU A 16 9.01 3.36 1.69
C LEU A 16 10.04 2.86 0.68
N HIS A 17 9.72 1.75 0.01
CA HIS A 17 10.47 1.26 -1.14
C HIS A 17 9.74 1.58 -2.43
N ILE A 18 10.42 2.20 -3.40
CA ILE A 18 9.82 2.59 -4.69
C ILE A 18 10.45 1.76 -5.79
N VAL A 19 9.64 0.90 -6.40
CA VAL A 19 10.02 0.16 -7.60
C VAL A 19 9.38 0.84 -8.82
N THR A 20 10.21 1.30 -9.75
CA THR A 20 9.73 1.88 -11.02
C THR A 20 9.69 0.82 -12.11
N GLY A 21 8.55 0.64 -12.75
CA GLY A 21 8.42 -0.30 -13.87
C GLY A 21 6.96 -0.59 -14.22
N ARG A 22 6.74 -1.47 -15.20
CA ARG A 22 5.40 -1.94 -15.59
C ARG A 22 5.02 -3.32 -15.04
N LYS A 23 5.92 -3.97 -14.33
CA LYS A 23 5.67 -5.27 -13.68
C LYS A 23 6.72 -5.51 -12.59
N LEU A 24 6.32 -6.14 -11.49
CA LEU A 24 7.24 -6.67 -10.50
C LEU A 24 7.82 -7.96 -11.05
N GLN A 25 9.10 -7.92 -11.44
CA GLN A 25 9.82 -9.08 -11.96
C GLN A 25 10.71 -9.66 -10.87
N PRO A 26 10.63 -10.96 -10.60
CA PRO A 26 11.63 -11.64 -9.80
C PRO A 26 13.03 -11.35 -10.35
N GLY A 27 13.95 -10.95 -9.49
CA GLY A 27 15.34 -10.63 -9.80
C GLY A 27 15.60 -9.21 -10.31
N ALA A 28 14.56 -8.40 -10.53
CA ALA A 28 14.76 -7.02 -10.99
C ALA A 28 15.04 -6.03 -9.84
N ASP A 29 14.59 -6.34 -8.63
CA ASP A 29 14.83 -5.53 -7.43
C ASP A 29 14.98 -6.46 -6.22
N ALA A 30 16.22 -6.63 -5.74
CA ALA A 30 16.54 -7.58 -4.69
C ALA A 30 15.85 -7.26 -3.35
N ALA A 31 15.59 -5.97 -3.06
CA ALA A 31 14.92 -5.57 -1.84
C ALA A 31 13.43 -5.91 -1.90
N ALA A 32 12.77 -5.63 -3.03
CA ALA A 32 11.39 -6.01 -3.27
C ALA A 32 11.20 -7.54 -3.26
N ASP A 33 12.13 -8.28 -3.86
CA ASP A 33 12.10 -9.74 -3.86
C ASP A 33 12.21 -10.31 -2.44
N ALA A 34 13.13 -9.78 -1.63
CA ALA A 34 13.29 -10.19 -0.24
C ALA A 34 12.02 -9.91 0.59
N LEU A 35 11.38 -8.77 0.35
CA LEU A 35 10.12 -8.38 1.01
C LEU A 35 8.96 -9.31 0.61
N LEU A 36 8.82 -9.59 -0.68
CA LEU A 36 7.77 -10.47 -1.19
C LEU A 36 7.96 -11.91 -0.72
N GLU A 37 9.20 -12.40 -0.68
CA GLU A 37 9.51 -13.74 -0.21
C GLU A 37 9.28 -13.88 1.30
N GLY A 38 9.60 -12.84 2.09
CA GLY A 38 9.27 -12.81 3.53
C GLY A 38 7.76 -12.89 3.78
N ALA A 39 6.97 -12.14 3.02
CA ALA A 39 5.52 -12.26 3.07
C ALA A 39 5.01 -13.65 2.65
N ARG A 40 5.63 -14.27 1.63
CA ARG A 40 5.28 -15.62 1.16
C ARG A 40 5.57 -16.71 2.19
N ARG A 41 6.65 -16.56 2.96
CA ARG A 41 6.96 -17.43 4.11
C ARG A 41 6.03 -17.23 5.31
N GLY A 42 5.28 -16.13 5.33
CA GLY A 42 4.40 -15.75 6.42
C GLY A 42 5.09 -15.03 7.57
N ASP A 43 6.25 -14.41 7.31
CA ASP A 43 6.97 -13.61 8.31
C ASP A 43 6.17 -12.35 8.69
N TYR A 44 5.37 -11.85 7.76
CA TYR A 44 4.43 -10.73 7.91
C TYR A 44 3.32 -10.79 6.84
N PRO A 45 2.15 -10.19 7.09
CA PRO A 45 1.10 -10.11 6.08
C PRO A 45 1.47 -9.16 4.93
N LEU A 46 1.01 -9.51 3.73
CA LEU A 46 1.04 -8.66 2.53
C LEU A 46 -0.39 -8.20 2.21
N TYR A 47 -0.53 -6.91 1.94
CA TYR A 47 -1.73 -6.30 1.39
C TYR A 47 -1.38 -5.60 0.09
N VAL A 48 -2.17 -5.83 -0.95
CA VAL A 48 -1.94 -5.21 -2.26
C VAL A 48 -3.11 -4.31 -2.55
N LEU A 49 -2.92 -2.98 -2.48
CA LEU A 49 -3.94 -2.01 -2.85
C LEU A 49 -4.19 -2.06 -4.34
N PHE A 50 -5.22 -2.82 -4.71
CA PHE A 50 -5.63 -2.97 -6.08
C PHE A 50 -7.15 -3.13 -6.18
N PRO A 51 -7.84 -2.25 -6.91
CA PRO A 51 -9.27 -2.37 -7.16
C PRO A 51 -9.52 -3.45 -8.23
N GLY A 52 -9.70 -4.69 -7.78
CA GLY A 52 -10.00 -5.87 -8.61
C GLY A 52 -11.36 -6.49 -8.28
N PRO A 53 -11.92 -7.32 -9.17
CA PRO A 53 -13.23 -7.97 -8.97
C PRO A 53 -13.28 -8.98 -7.80
N GLY A 54 -12.15 -9.31 -7.19
CA GLY A 54 -12.06 -10.12 -5.96
C GLY A 54 -11.37 -9.40 -4.81
N ALA A 55 -11.31 -8.07 -4.85
CA ALA A 55 -10.62 -7.30 -3.83
C ALA A 55 -11.55 -7.09 -2.62
N GLU A 56 -11.12 -7.59 -1.46
CA GLU A 56 -11.85 -7.52 -0.18
C GLU A 56 -11.61 -6.20 0.55
N ASP A 57 -12.59 -5.71 1.31
CA ASP A 57 -12.43 -4.48 2.11
C ASP A 57 -11.34 -4.64 3.19
N LEU A 58 -10.36 -3.73 3.20
CA LEU A 58 -9.18 -3.77 4.06
C LEU A 58 -9.54 -3.58 5.52
N GLY A 59 -10.55 -2.77 5.85
CA GLY A 59 -11.00 -2.61 7.23
C GLY A 59 -11.55 -3.92 7.77
N SER A 60 -12.45 -4.53 7.01
CA SER A 60 -13.04 -5.84 7.32
C SER A 60 -11.97 -6.93 7.40
N LEU A 61 -10.97 -6.91 6.51
CA LEU A 61 -9.84 -7.83 6.53
C LEU A 61 -8.97 -7.58 7.78
N ALA A 62 -8.60 -6.34 8.08
CA ALA A 62 -7.73 -5.99 9.21
C ALA A 62 -8.31 -6.36 10.58
N GLU A 63 -9.64 -6.44 10.69
CA GLU A 63 -10.36 -6.82 11.90
C GLU A 63 -10.80 -8.30 11.91
N GLY A 64 -10.69 -9.00 10.78
CA GLY A 64 -11.15 -10.37 10.64
C GLY A 64 -10.37 -11.38 11.50
N PRO A 65 -11.02 -12.45 12.01
CA PRO A 65 -10.38 -13.43 12.90
C PRO A 65 -9.22 -14.17 12.23
N GLU A 66 -9.33 -14.48 10.93
CA GLU A 66 -8.22 -15.09 10.16
C GLU A 66 -7.01 -14.16 10.08
N HIS A 67 -7.28 -12.86 9.95
CA HIS A 67 -6.24 -11.86 9.86
C HIS A 67 -5.51 -11.66 11.19
N VAL A 68 -6.26 -11.58 12.29
CA VAL A 68 -5.69 -11.53 13.64
C VAL A 68 -4.85 -12.78 13.92
N ALA A 69 -5.32 -13.96 13.50
CA ALA A 69 -4.53 -15.20 13.61
C ALA A 69 -3.23 -15.13 12.80
N ARG A 70 -3.29 -14.65 11.55
CA ARG A 70 -2.10 -14.44 10.71
C ARG A 70 -1.10 -13.46 11.32
N LEU A 71 -1.58 -12.33 11.83
CA LEU A 71 -0.76 -11.33 12.53
C LEU A 71 -0.11 -11.91 13.79
N THR A 72 -0.84 -12.73 14.55
CA THR A 72 -0.31 -13.37 15.77
C THR A 72 0.83 -14.33 15.43
N VAL A 73 0.66 -15.17 14.41
CA VAL A 73 1.70 -16.10 13.95
C VAL A 73 2.91 -15.35 13.37
N ALA A 74 2.67 -14.32 12.55
CA ALA A 74 3.73 -13.48 11.99
C ALA A 74 4.52 -12.79 13.11
N THR A 75 3.85 -12.18 14.08
CA THR A 75 4.48 -11.50 15.22
C THR A 75 5.32 -12.46 16.06
N ALA A 76 4.86 -13.69 16.28
CA ALA A 76 5.63 -14.70 17.02
C ALA A 76 6.91 -15.14 16.30
N ARG A 77 6.94 -15.07 14.96
CA ARG A 77 8.09 -15.42 14.11
C ARG A 77 8.93 -14.21 13.71
N ARG A 78 8.43 -13.00 13.99
CA ARG A 78 8.99 -11.74 13.53
C ARG A 78 10.36 -11.53 14.15
N SER A 79 11.38 -11.40 13.29
CA SER A 79 12.66 -10.84 13.71
C SER A 79 12.53 -9.33 13.90
N VAL A 80 13.36 -8.74 14.75
CA VAL A 80 13.37 -7.28 15.00
C VAL A 80 13.56 -6.47 13.70
N ALA A 81 14.28 -7.04 12.72
CA ALA A 81 14.55 -6.41 11.43
C ALA A 81 13.40 -6.55 10.41
N ALA A 82 12.41 -7.43 10.66
CA ALA A 82 11.30 -7.62 9.73
C ALA A 82 10.20 -6.56 9.96
N PRO A 83 9.52 -6.10 8.88
CA PRO A 83 8.40 -5.18 9.00
C PRO A 83 7.20 -5.84 9.69
N ALA A 84 6.30 -5.02 10.23
CA ALA A 84 5.04 -5.51 10.81
C ALA A 84 4.10 -6.05 9.73
N TYR A 85 4.09 -5.42 8.56
CA TYR A 85 3.33 -5.78 7.38
C TYR A 85 3.99 -5.21 6.13
N LEU A 86 3.57 -5.70 4.96
CA LEU A 86 3.94 -5.15 3.66
C LEU A 86 2.70 -4.60 2.96
N LEU A 87 2.67 -3.30 2.69
CA LEU A 87 1.64 -2.64 1.90
C LEU A 87 2.17 -2.35 0.49
N LEU A 88 1.71 -3.10 -0.50
CA LEU A 88 2.05 -2.89 -1.90
C LEU A 88 1.01 -1.98 -2.55
N VAL A 89 1.47 -0.86 -3.11
CA VAL A 89 0.63 0.13 -3.78
C VAL A 89 1.01 0.20 -5.25
N ILE A 90 0.05 -0.01 -6.15
CA ILE A 90 0.27 0.07 -7.60
C ILE A 90 -0.16 1.46 -8.09
N ASP A 91 0.82 2.31 -8.40
CA ASP A 91 0.56 3.68 -8.88
C ASP A 91 0.55 3.75 -10.40
N GLY A 92 -0.61 4.08 -10.97
CA GLY A 92 -0.79 4.26 -12.40
C GLY A 92 -2.22 4.60 -12.75
N THR A 93 -2.49 4.86 -14.04
CA THR A 93 -3.89 4.91 -14.51
C THR A 93 -4.58 3.58 -14.25
N TRP A 94 -5.90 3.58 -14.16
CA TRP A 94 -6.69 2.34 -13.98
C TRP A 94 -6.28 1.20 -14.92
N ARG A 95 -6.06 1.53 -16.21
CA ARG A 95 -5.61 0.55 -17.21
C ARG A 95 -4.19 0.06 -16.90
N GLN A 96 -3.27 0.97 -16.60
CA GLN A 96 -1.90 0.61 -16.24
C GLN A 96 -1.85 -0.23 -14.96
N ALA A 97 -2.60 0.14 -13.92
CA ALA A 97 -2.68 -0.63 -12.68
C ALA A 97 -3.13 -2.07 -12.93
N LYS A 98 -4.15 -2.27 -13.76
CA LYS A 98 -4.63 -3.60 -14.17
C LYS A 98 -3.57 -4.40 -14.93
N GLU A 99 -2.88 -3.75 -15.87
CA GLU A 99 -1.79 -4.38 -16.63
C GLU A 99 -0.63 -4.76 -15.69
N MET A 100 -0.21 -3.85 -14.81
CA MET A 100 0.86 -4.07 -13.85
C MET A 100 0.54 -5.20 -12.87
N TYR A 101 -0.68 -5.23 -12.33
CA TYR A 101 -1.13 -6.29 -11.44
C TYR A 101 -1.14 -7.66 -12.15
N ARG A 102 -1.71 -7.73 -13.37
CA ARG A 102 -1.75 -8.97 -14.17
C ARG A 102 -0.37 -9.47 -14.61
N ALA A 103 0.55 -8.55 -14.86
CA ALA A 103 1.90 -8.86 -15.33
C ALA A 103 2.89 -9.17 -14.20
N SER A 104 2.49 -8.93 -12.96
CA SER A 104 3.28 -9.28 -11.76
C SER A 104 2.96 -10.72 -11.34
N SER A 105 3.91 -11.37 -10.66
CA SER A 105 3.74 -12.71 -10.04
C SER A 105 2.40 -12.81 -9.29
N PRO A 106 1.76 -13.99 -9.11
CA PRO A 106 0.49 -14.08 -8.39
C PRO A 106 0.61 -13.50 -6.97
N LEU A 107 0.01 -12.33 -6.78
CA LEU A 107 -0.06 -11.63 -5.50
C LEU A 107 -1.52 -11.66 -5.01
N PRO A 108 -1.77 -11.84 -3.71
CA PRO A 108 -3.12 -11.75 -3.15
C PRO A 108 -3.59 -10.27 -3.15
N ALA A 109 -4.67 -9.95 -3.89
CA ALA A 109 -5.24 -8.59 -3.91
C ALA A 109 -6.06 -8.28 -2.66
N VAL A 110 -5.94 -7.05 -2.15
CA VAL A 110 -6.79 -6.51 -1.06
C VAL A 110 -7.29 -5.11 -1.44
N ASN A 111 -8.58 -4.84 -1.26
CA ASN A 111 -9.16 -3.52 -1.56
C ASN A 111 -9.16 -2.62 -0.32
N SER A 112 -8.71 -1.38 -0.41
CA SER A 112 -8.86 -0.44 0.71
C SER A 112 -10.19 0.30 0.78
N GLN A 113 -11.07 0.23 -0.25
CA GLN A 113 -12.50 0.64 -0.26
C GLN A 113 -13.09 0.83 -1.68
N VAL A 114 -14.43 0.91 -1.76
CA VAL A 114 -15.24 1.21 -2.95
C VAL A 114 -15.26 2.72 -3.24
N GLY A 115 -14.74 3.16 -4.40
CA GLY A 115 -14.83 4.54 -4.89
C GLY A 115 -13.63 4.97 -5.75
N TYR A 116 -13.81 5.98 -6.60
CA TYR A 116 -12.74 6.57 -7.42
C TYR A 116 -11.83 7.46 -6.58
N VAL A 117 -11.00 6.87 -5.71
CA VAL A 117 -9.99 7.60 -4.94
C VAL A 117 -8.64 7.60 -5.64
N THR A 118 -7.82 8.59 -5.32
CA THR A 118 -6.44 8.69 -5.83
C THR A 118 -5.57 7.61 -5.17
N THR A 119 -4.50 7.15 -5.84
CA THR A 119 -3.53 6.19 -5.26
C THR A 119 -3.04 6.63 -3.88
N TYR A 120 -2.75 7.92 -3.74
CA TYR A 120 -2.27 8.51 -2.50
C TYR A 120 -3.33 8.44 -1.39
N GLU A 121 -4.58 8.73 -1.70
CA GLU A 121 -5.68 8.66 -0.72
C GLU A 121 -5.97 7.22 -0.30
N ALA A 122 -5.92 6.27 -1.23
CA ALA A 122 -6.03 4.85 -0.91
C ALA A 122 -4.91 4.42 0.05
N ALA A 123 -3.66 4.81 -0.22
CA ALA A 123 -2.52 4.52 0.66
C ALA A 123 -2.70 5.15 2.05
N ALA A 124 -3.11 6.42 2.13
CA ALA A 124 -3.32 7.12 3.39
C ALA A 124 -4.39 6.45 4.28
N ARG A 125 -5.50 6.02 3.68
CA ARG A 125 -6.57 5.28 4.39
C ARG A 125 -6.10 3.90 4.82
N ALA A 126 -5.39 3.19 3.96
CA ALA A 126 -4.85 1.88 4.27
C ALA A 126 -3.87 1.93 5.45
N LEU A 127 -2.95 2.90 5.46
CA LEU A 127 -2.02 3.11 6.57
C LEU A 127 -2.77 3.42 7.87
N ALA A 128 -3.78 4.29 7.84
CA ALA A 128 -4.59 4.58 9.03
C ALA A 128 -5.29 3.34 9.62
N LEU A 129 -5.77 2.44 8.75
CA LEU A 129 -6.38 1.17 9.18
C LEU A 129 -5.34 0.21 9.75
N LEU A 130 -4.21 0.04 9.06
CA LEU A 130 -3.17 -0.93 9.44
C LEU A 130 -2.41 -0.52 10.71
N GLU A 131 -2.13 0.77 10.88
CA GLU A 131 -1.51 1.32 12.09
C GLU A 131 -2.51 1.54 13.22
N ARG A 132 -3.82 1.33 12.97
CA ARG A 132 -4.91 1.60 13.92
C ARG A 132 -4.89 3.03 14.45
N ASP A 133 -4.48 3.97 13.61
CA ASP A 133 -4.44 5.40 13.92
C ASP A 133 -5.29 6.18 12.90
N PRO A 134 -6.54 6.55 13.26
CA PRO A 134 -7.42 7.29 12.37
C PRO A 134 -6.91 8.71 12.06
N SER A 135 -5.94 9.23 12.80
CA SER A 135 -5.34 10.54 12.55
C SER A 135 -4.33 10.54 11.40
N LEU A 136 -3.81 9.37 10.99
CA LEU A 136 -2.85 9.27 9.89
C LEU A 136 -3.45 9.67 8.55
N ALA A 137 -4.65 9.20 8.22
CA ALA A 137 -5.29 9.53 6.95
C ALA A 137 -5.45 11.05 6.75
N PRO A 138 -6.05 11.83 7.67
CA PRO A 138 -6.14 13.28 7.51
C PRO A 138 -4.78 13.98 7.53
N THR A 139 -3.80 13.47 8.30
CA THR A 139 -2.43 14.01 8.35
C THR A 139 -1.72 13.84 7.01
N LEU A 140 -1.73 12.64 6.44
CA LEU A 140 -1.17 12.34 5.14
C LEU A 140 -1.91 13.11 4.03
N LEU A 141 -3.22 13.28 4.12
CA LEU A 141 -3.99 14.03 3.12
C LEU A 141 -3.81 15.55 3.22
N ALA A 142 -3.26 16.09 4.31
CA ALA A 142 -3.14 17.53 4.51
C ALA A 142 -2.26 18.22 3.45
N PRO A 143 -1.05 17.72 3.10
CA PRO A 143 -0.26 18.25 1.99
C PRO A 143 -0.99 18.25 0.65
N LEU A 144 -1.69 17.16 0.31
CA LEU A 144 -2.46 17.08 -0.94
C LEU A 144 -3.58 18.12 -0.97
N ARG A 145 -4.33 18.27 0.13
CA ARG A 145 -5.39 19.28 0.26
C ARG A 145 -4.86 20.70 0.13
N LEU A 146 -3.68 20.98 0.71
CA LEU A 146 -3.02 22.27 0.56
C LEU A 146 -2.64 22.55 -0.89
N LEU A 147 -2.01 21.59 -1.58
CA LEU A 147 -1.66 21.72 -2.99
C LEU A 147 -2.88 21.97 -3.88
N THR A 148 -3.96 21.20 -3.68
CA THR A 148 -5.21 21.39 -4.44
C THR A 148 -5.80 22.77 -4.19
N ARG A 149 -5.80 23.27 -2.94
CA ARG A 149 -6.28 24.63 -2.62
C ARG A 149 -5.45 25.69 -3.34
N LEU A 150 -4.12 25.57 -3.34
CA LEU A 150 -3.24 26.49 -4.06
C LEU A 150 -3.47 26.46 -5.57
N GLN A 151 -3.72 25.28 -6.15
CA GLN A 151 -4.03 25.15 -7.58
C GLN A 151 -5.35 25.82 -7.93
N VAL A 152 -6.38 25.68 -7.09
CA VAL A 152 -7.67 26.36 -7.27
C VAL A 152 -7.53 27.88 -7.15
N CYS A 153 -6.80 28.38 -6.15
CA CYS A 153 -6.56 29.82 -5.98
C CYS A 153 -5.72 30.44 -7.10
N ASN A 154 -4.88 29.65 -7.78
CA ASN A 154 -4.01 30.09 -8.88
C ASN A 154 -4.54 29.70 -10.27
N SER A 155 -5.79 29.22 -10.36
CA SER A 155 -6.43 28.97 -11.65
C SER A 155 -7.01 30.30 -12.17
N PRO A 156 -6.63 30.75 -13.39
CA PRO A 156 -7.03 32.04 -13.96
C PRO A 156 -8.54 32.13 -14.25
#